data_AF-A0A2V5R615-F1
#
_entry.id   AF-A0A2V5R615-F1
#
_cell.length_a   1.000
_cell.length_b   1.000
_cell.length_c   1.000
_cell.angle_alpha   90.00
_cell.angle_beta   90.00
_cell.angle_gamma   90.00
#
_symmetry.space_group_name_H-M   'P 1'
#
loop_
_entity.id
_entity.type
_entity.pdbx_description
1 polymer ?
#
loop_
_entity_poly.entity_id
_entity_poly.type
_entity_poly.pdbx_seq_one_letter_code
_entity_poly.pdbx_strand_id
1 'polypeptide(L)'
;MGRWAQWEHAYSSELLRVEVLRSIDRNRLKGALTDEDVAKLVTNAHAIFNAIEFIALSQSILNRASQSFLTPLGTLDALHLATAIGLAEVGAIELTFLTHDTELAIAARTMNFNV
;
A
#
# COMPACT_ATOMS: atom_id res chain seq x y z
N MET A 1 1.90 4.34 20.56
CA MET A 1 3.07 3.97 19.74
C MET A 1 2.91 2.51 19.34
N GLY A 2 2.14 2.25 18.29
CA GLY A 2 1.75 0.90 17.88
C GLY A 2 2.81 0.28 16.98
N ARG A 3 3.30 -0.89 17.36
CA ARG A 3 3.99 -1.93 16.56
C ARG A 3 4.43 -1.54 15.14
N TRP A 4 5.38 -0.61 15.01
CA TRP A 4 6.28 -0.60 13.86
C TRP A 4 7.42 -1.57 14.19
N ALA A 5 7.79 -2.45 13.26
CA ALA A 5 8.87 -3.44 13.39
C ALA A 5 8.57 -4.78 14.11
N GLN A 6 7.34 -5.32 14.01
CA GLN A 6 7.06 -6.74 14.32
C GLN A 6 6.62 -7.53 13.08
N TRP A 7 7.19 -7.23 11.92
CA TRP A 7 6.94 -7.96 10.67
C TRP A 7 8.25 -8.48 10.11
N GLU A 8 8.29 -9.78 9.78
CA GLU A 8 9.46 -10.43 9.19
C GLU A 8 9.61 -10.07 7.71
N HIS A 9 8.48 -9.92 7.01
CA HIS A 9 8.41 -9.57 5.59
C HIS A 9 7.29 -8.56 5.34
N ALA A 10 7.53 -7.59 4.46
CA ALA A 10 6.57 -6.58 4.08
C ALA A 10 6.32 -6.62 2.56
N TYR A 11 5.06 -6.56 2.18
CA TYR A 11 4.62 -6.56 0.80
C TYR A 11 3.77 -5.33 0.51
N SER A 12 3.80 -4.85 -0.72
CA SER A 12 2.85 -3.83 -1.18
C SER A 12 2.67 -3.91 -2.69
N SER A 13 1.60 -3.33 -3.21
CA SER A 13 1.51 -3.12 -4.66
C SER A 13 2.58 -2.12 -5.09
N GLU A 14 3.04 -2.22 -6.34
CA GLU A 14 3.98 -1.25 -6.90
C GLU A 14 3.47 0.20 -6.90
N LEU A 15 2.15 0.41 -6.72
CA LEU A 15 1.54 1.74 -6.63
C LEU A 15 2.01 2.52 -5.41
N LEU A 16 2.38 1.86 -4.31
CA LEU A 16 2.82 2.56 -3.10
C LEU A 16 4.01 3.50 -3.40
N ARG A 17 4.91 3.10 -4.29
CA ARG A 17 6.03 3.94 -4.74
C ARG A 17 5.52 5.21 -5.43
N VAL A 18 4.54 5.07 -6.31
CA VAL A 18 3.92 6.18 -7.03
C VAL A 18 3.21 7.12 -6.07
N GLU A 19 2.43 6.58 -5.14
CA GLU A 19 1.66 7.36 -4.16
C GLU A 19 2.57 8.17 -3.23
N VAL A 20 3.61 7.55 -2.69
CA VAL A 20 4.58 8.20 -1.81
C VAL A 20 5.33 9.31 -2.55
N LEU A 21 5.91 9.02 -3.71
CA LEU A 21 6.69 10.01 -4.46
C LEU A 21 5.81 11.15 -4.99
N ARG A 22 4.58 10.85 -5.42
CA ARG A 22 3.60 11.90 -5.80
C ARG A 22 3.17 12.73 -4.61
N SER A 23 3.04 12.14 -3.42
CA SER A 23 2.71 12.90 -2.20
C SER A 23 3.83 13.89 -1.87
N ILE A 24 5.09 13.47 -1.91
CA ILE A 24 6.25 14.35 -1.70
C ILE A 24 6.23 15.49 -2.73
N ASP A 25 6.13 15.15 -4.02
CA ASP A 25 6.16 16.15 -5.09
C ASP A 25 4.99 17.14 -5.02
N ARG A 26 3.77 16.67 -4.72
CA ARG A 26 2.61 17.57 -4.52
C ARG A 26 2.84 18.53 -3.37
N ASN A 27 3.45 18.10 -2.27
CA ASN A 27 3.73 18.98 -1.13
C ASN A 27 4.86 19.98 -1.44
N ARG A 28 5.89 19.56 -2.19
CA ARG A 28 6.91 20.48 -2.74
C ARG A 28 6.29 21.56 -3.61
N LEU A 29 5.43 21.20 -4.56
CA LEU A 29 4.77 22.14 -5.47
C LEU A 29 3.83 23.11 -4.74
N LYS A 30 3.30 22.72 -3.58
CA LYS A 30 2.50 23.59 -2.70
C LYS A 30 3.36 24.50 -1.80
N GLY A 31 4.68 24.42 -1.89
CA GLY A 31 5.61 25.16 -1.02
C GLY A 31 5.65 24.66 0.43
N ALA A 32 5.11 23.47 0.70
CA ALA A 32 5.07 22.88 2.04
C ALA A 32 6.37 22.13 2.42
N LEU A 33 7.26 21.91 1.45
CA LEU A 33 8.55 21.26 1.64
C LEU A 33 9.64 22.07 0.97
N THR A 34 10.77 22.23 1.66
CA THR A 34 12.00 22.77 1.08
C THR A 34 12.71 21.73 0.20
N ASP A 35 13.69 22.15 -0.58
CA ASP A 35 14.52 21.22 -1.36
C ASP A 35 15.27 20.21 -0.47
N GLU A 36 15.69 20.64 0.73
CA GLU A 36 16.34 19.78 1.72
C GLU A 36 15.36 18.74 2.29
N ASP A 37 14.13 19.15 2.61
CA ASP A 37 13.07 18.23 3.05
C ASP A 37 12.78 17.16 1.99
N VAL A 38 12.69 17.57 0.73
CA VAL A 38 12.44 16.66 -0.40
C VAL A 38 13.60 15.66 -0.54
N ALA A 39 14.85 16.12 -0.52
CA ALA A 39 16.01 15.25 -0.62
C ALA A 39 16.03 14.19 0.50
N LYS A 40 15.71 14.61 1.74
CA LYS A 40 15.61 13.71 2.89
C LYS A 40 14.46 12.71 2.76
N LEU A 41 13.27 13.17 2.38
CA LEU A 41 12.08 12.32 2.24
C LEU A 41 12.24 11.29 1.12
N VAL A 42 12.79 11.69 -0.03
CA VAL A 42 13.05 10.76 -1.14
C VAL A 42 14.08 9.70 -0.74
N THR A 43 15.16 10.11 -0.06
CA THR A 43 16.18 9.17 0.44
C THR A 43 15.56 8.16 1.41
N ASN A 44 14.76 8.62 2.37
CA ASN A 44 14.07 7.76 3.32
C ASN A 44 13.04 6.84 2.64
N ALA A 45 12.29 7.35 1.66
CA ALA A 45 11.32 6.57 0.90
C ALA A 45 12.01 5.41 0.16
N HIS A 46 13.13 5.67 -0.50
CA HIS A 46 13.90 4.62 -1.18
C HIS A 46 14.45 3.57 -0.20
N ALA A 47 14.90 3.99 0.99
CA ALA A 47 15.32 3.04 2.02
C ALA A 47 14.17 2.11 2.46
N ILE A 48 12.95 2.66 2.61
CA ILE A 48 11.75 1.87 2.93
C ILE A 48 11.37 0.96 1.76
N PHE A 49 11.43 1.45 0.52
CA PHE A 49 11.12 0.65 -0.67
C PHE A 49 12.02 -0.58 -0.79
N ASN A 50 13.30 -0.46 -0.42
CA ASN A 50 14.22 -1.59 -0.43
C ASN A 50 13.91 -2.67 0.63
N ALA A 51 13.08 -2.35 1.63
CA ALA A 51 12.62 -3.29 2.65
C ALA A 51 11.24 -3.90 2.35
N ILE A 52 10.62 -3.52 1.23
CA ILE A 52 9.29 -3.98 0.81
C ILE A 52 9.43 -4.79 -0.47
N GLU A 53 8.84 -5.98 -0.49
CA GLU A 53 8.63 -6.72 -1.72
C GLU A 53 7.44 -6.14 -2.50
N PHE A 54 7.71 -5.61 -3.68
CA PHE A 54 6.68 -5.01 -4.52
C PHE A 54 6.06 -6.03 -5.47
N ILE A 55 4.74 -6.14 -5.39
CA ILE A 55 3.95 -6.97 -6.28
C ILE A 55 3.49 -6.12 -7.48
N ALA A 56 3.83 -6.57 -8.68
CA ALA A 56 3.41 -5.94 -9.92
C ALA A 56 1.90 -6.11 -10.14
N LEU A 57 1.24 -5.11 -10.75
CA LEU A 57 -0.19 -5.19 -11.07
C LEU A 57 -0.42 -6.11 -12.28
N SER A 58 -0.58 -7.40 -12.00
CA SER A 58 -0.92 -8.39 -13.00
C SER A 58 -2.36 -8.25 -13.49
N GLN A 59 -2.69 -8.89 -14.62
CA GLN A 59 -4.07 -8.92 -15.12
C GLN A 59 -5.05 -9.53 -14.11
N SER A 60 -4.61 -10.52 -13.31
CA SER A 60 -5.48 -11.11 -12.27
C SER A 60 -5.79 -10.11 -11.16
N ILE A 61 -4.80 -9.31 -10.73
CA ILE A 61 -4.99 -8.24 -9.75
C ILE A 61 -5.93 -7.17 -10.31
N LEU A 62 -5.73 -6.73 -11.55
CA LEU A 62 -6.59 -5.75 -12.22
C LEU A 62 -8.04 -6.25 -12.33
N ASN A 63 -8.22 -7.52 -12.73
CA ASN A 63 -9.53 -8.13 -12.81
C ASN A 63 -10.20 -8.22 -11.43
N ARG A 64 -9.45 -8.62 -10.39
CA ARG A 64 -9.97 -8.69 -9.02
C ARG A 64 -10.36 -7.32 -8.48
N ALA A 65 -9.56 -6.28 -8.72
CA ALA A 65 -9.84 -4.91 -8.31
C ALA A 65 -11.06 -4.32 -9.03
N SER A 66 -11.38 -4.83 -10.22
CA SER A 66 -12.55 -4.40 -11.01
C SER A 66 -13.87 -5.04 -10.53
N GLN A 67 -13.82 -6.02 -9.64
CA GLN A 67 -15.00 -6.64 -9.04
C GLN A 67 -15.48 -5.85 -7.82
N SER A 68 -16.74 -6.06 -7.43
CA SER A 68 -17.32 -5.38 -6.27
C SER A 68 -16.61 -5.75 -4.96
N PHE A 69 -16.43 -4.75 -4.11
CA PHE A 69 -16.13 -4.90 -2.68
C PHE A 69 -17.35 -4.49 -1.85
N LEU A 70 -17.41 -4.95 -0.60
CA LEU A 70 -18.54 -4.63 0.29
C LEU A 70 -18.52 -3.19 0.82
N THR A 71 -17.39 -2.49 0.69
CA THR A 71 -17.23 -1.07 1.02
C THR A 71 -16.92 -0.25 -0.25
N PRO A 72 -17.26 1.05 -0.27
CA PRO A 72 -17.00 1.90 -1.42
C PRO A 72 -15.53 2.28 -1.50
N LEU A 73 -14.70 1.39 -2.04
CA LEU A 73 -13.26 1.66 -2.22
C LEU A 73 -13.00 2.53 -3.45
N GLY A 74 -12.06 3.47 -3.30
CA GLY A 74 -11.43 4.14 -4.43
C GLY A 74 -10.56 3.17 -5.25
N THR A 75 -10.24 3.53 -6.50
CA THR A 75 -9.49 2.65 -7.42
C THR A 75 -8.15 2.19 -6.86
N LEU A 76 -7.38 3.09 -6.23
CA LEU A 76 -6.05 2.74 -5.70
C LEU A 76 -6.15 1.80 -4.49
N ASP A 77 -7.11 2.04 -3.60
CA ASP A 77 -7.36 1.18 -2.44
C ASP A 77 -7.85 -0.21 -2.87
N ALA A 78 -8.72 -0.28 -3.88
CA ALA A 78 -9.15 -1.54 -4.47
C ALA A 78 -7.98 -2.32 -5.08
N LEU A 79 -7.01 -1.63 -5.71
CA LEU A 79 -5.80 -2.26 -6.27
C LEU A 79 -4.86 -2.78 -5.18
N HIS A 80 -4.67 -2.04 -4.09
CA HIS A 80 -3.89 -2.51 -2.93
C HIS A 80 -4.54 -3.73 -2.28
N LEU A 81 -5.85 -3.70 -2.05
CA LEU A 81 -6.56 -4.82 -1.47
C LEU A 81 -6.55 -6.05 -2.39
N ALA A 82 -6.80 -5.87 -3.70
CA ALA A 82 -6.71 -6.96 -4.67
C ALA A 82 -5.31 -7.58 -4.75
N THR A 83 -4.26 -6.77 -4.60
CA THR A 83 -2.88 -7.24 -4.52
C THR A 83 -2.67 -8.12 -3.30
N ALA A 84 -3.13 -7.70 -2.11
CA ALA A 84 -3.02 -8.48 -0.89
C ALA A 84 -3.80 -9.81 -0.98
N ILE A 85 -5.01 -9.79 -1.55
CA ILE A 85 -5.82 -10.99 -1.79
C ILE A 85 -5.05 -11.99 -2.67
N GLY A 86 -4.54 -11.54 -3.82
CA GLY A 86 -3.80 -12.41 -4.73
C GLY A 86 -2.53 -13.00 -4.09
N LEU A 87 -1.85 -12.23 -3.24
CA LEU A 87 -0.67 -12.71 -2.52
C LEU A 87 -1.04 -13.77 -1.47
N ALA A 88 -2.09 -13.55 -0.69
CA ALA A 88 -2.57 -14.51 0.31
C ALA A 88 -3.01 -15.83 -0.35
N GLU A 89 -3.70 -15.76 -1.49
CA GLU A 89 -4.17 -16.93 -2.25
C GLU A 89 -3.03 -17.76 -2.84
N VAL A 90 -2.02 -17.12 -3.42
CA VAL A 90 -0.88 -17.82 -4.05
C VAL A 90 0.11 -18.36 -3.02
N GLY A 91 0.39 -17.59 -1.98
CA GLY A 91 1.42 -17.93 -1.00
C GLY A 91 0.95 -18.89 0.11
N ALA A 92 -0.37 -19.05 0.30
CA ALA A 92 -0.94 -19.68 1.49
C ALA A 92 -0.34 -19.12 2.81
N ILE A 93 -0.05 -17.82 2.81
CA ILE A 93 0.56 -17.09 3.92
C ILE A 93 -0.49 -16.27 4.67
N GLU A 94 -0.41 -16.25 5.99
CA GLU A 94 -1.20 -15.32 6.81
C GLU A 94 -0.60 -13.92 6.73
N LEU A 95 -1.39 -12.96 6.27
CA LEU A 95 -1.00 -11.56 6.13
C LEU A 95 -1.80 -10.68 7.07
N THR A 96 -1.13 -9.70 7.66
CA THR A 96 -1.79 -8.54 8.30
C THR A 96 -1.80 -7.39 7.30
N PHE A 97 -2.97 -6.86 7.00
CA PHE A 97 -3.13 -5.74 6.08
C PHE A 97 -2.98 -4.43 6.85
N LEU A 98 -1.94 -3.66 6.55
CA LEU A 98 -1.65 -2.40 7.25
C LEU A 98 -2.23 -1.22 6.49
N THR A 99 -3.16 -0.50 7.11
CA THR A 99 -3.69 0.76 6.58
C THR A 99 -4.08 1.70 7.71
N HIS A 100 -4.00 3.00 7.44
CA HIS A 100 -4.54 4.05 8.31
C HIS A 100 -5.93 4.50 7.84
N ASP A 101 -6.40 4.01 6.69
CA ASP A 101 -7.71 4.30 6.13
C ASP A 101 -8.76 3.33 6.70
N THR A 102 -9.78 3.90 7.34
CA THR A 102 -10.84 3.14 8.00
C THR A 102 -11.71 2.35 7.03
N GLU A 103 -12.02 2.89 5.84
CA GLU A 103 -12.86 2.20 4.86
C GLU A 103 -12.12 1.02 4.22
N LEU A 104 -10.84 1.21 3.92
CA LEU A 104 -9.96 0.14 3.45
C LEU A 104 -9.73 -0.92 4.54
N ALA A 105 -9.60 -0.52 5.81
CA ALA A 105 -9.48 -1.45 6.93
C ALA A 105 -10.72 -2.34 7.06
N ILE A 106 -11.92 -1.77 6.93
CA ILE A 106 -13.17 -2.53 6.95
C ILE A 106 -13.21 -3.50 5.76
N ALA A 107 -12.86 -3.02 4.56
CA ALA A 107 -12.82 -3.86 3.37
C ALA A 107 -11.89 -5.07 3.53
N ALA A 108 -10.67 -4.83 4.03
CA ALA A 108 -9.68 -5.88 4.27
C ALA A 108 -10.19 -6.92 5.27
N ARG A 109 -10.84 -6.50 6.36
CA ARG A 109 -11.46 -7.42 7.33
C ARG A 109 -12.56 -8.28 6.70
N THR A 110 -13.37 -7.73 5.79
CA THR A 110 -14.38 -8.55 5.07
C THR A 110 -13.75 -9.60 4.15
N MET A 111 -12.49 -9.40 3.76
CA MET A 111 -11.70 -10.35 2.97
C MET A 111 -10.81 -11.25 3.86
N ASN A 112 -11.10 -11.33 5.16
CA ASN A 112 -10.43 -12.14 6.16
C ASN A 112 -8.99 -11.72 6.52
N PHE A 113 -8.60 -10.48 6.24
CA PHE A 113 -7.32 -9.94 6.75
C PHE A 113 -7.45 -9.46 8.19
N ASN A 114 -6.41 -9.71 8.99
CA ASN A 114 -6.16 -8.94 10.19
C ASN A 114 -5.73 -7.52 9.80
N VAL A 115 -6.19 -6.51 10.55
CA VAL A 115 -5.86 -5.08 10.34
C VAL A 115 -5.58 -4.40 11.66
#